data_AF-A0A1M6T0X9-F1
#
_entry.id   AF-A0A1M6T0X9-F1
#
_cell.length_a   1.000
_cell.length_b   1.000
_cell.length_c   1.000
_cell.angle_alpha   90.00
_cell.angle_beta   90.00
_cell.angle_gamma   90.00
#
_symmetry.space_group_name_H-M   'P 1'
#
loop_
_entity.id
_entity.type
_entity.pdbx_description
1 polymer ?
#
loop_
_entity_poly.entity_id
_entity_poly.type
_entity_poly.pdbx_seq_one_letter_code
_entity_poly.pdbx_strand_id
1 'polypeptide(L)'
;GDKGYINSNISPELKYEKNINLIPLKRNNSKDQYPKSIKQLIFKARRRIETTASQLTEQLNIEKVLAKSFWGLQTRLETKLLAYNLCYFINKALGKDQI
;
A
#
# COMPACT_ATOMS: atom_id res chain seq x y z
N GLY A 1 1.90 13.96 0.28
CA GLY A 1 2.66 12.75 0.63
C GLY A 1 4.11 12.85 0.18
N ASP A 2 4.41 12.64 -1.10
CA ASP A 2 5.76 12.22 -1.52
C ASP A 2 6.82 13.32 -1.65
N LYS A 3 6.42 14.59 -1.57
CA LYS A 3 7.34 15.72 -1.78
C LYS A 3 8.45 15.80 -0.72
N GLY A 4 8.21 15.29 0.49
CA GLY A 4 9.19 15.28 1.58
C GLY A 4 10.34 14.29 1.39
N TYR A 5 10.12 13.24 0.58
CA TYR A 5 11.09 12.16 0.36
C TYR A 5 12.02 12.38 -0.85
N ILE A 6 11.84 13.50 -1.57
CA ILE A 6 12.66 13.88 -2.71
C ILE A 6 13.93 14.63 -2.26
N ASN A 7 14.03 14.99 -0.98
CA ASN A 7 15.18 15.72 -0.44
C ASN A 7 16.47 14.89 -0.59
N SER A 8 17.56 15.55 -0.98
CA SER A 8 18.82 14.91 -1.38
C SER A 8 19.55 14.18 -0.26
N ASN A 9 19.29 14.52 1.00
CA ASN A 9 20.06 14.00 2.14
C ASN A 9 19.42 12.74 2.76
N ILE A 10 18.10 12.60 2.66
CA ILE A 10 17.36 11.49 3.29
C ILE A 10 17.67 10.14 2.61
N SER A 11 17.81 10.13 1.28
CA SER A 11 18.10 8.92 0.53
C SER A 11 19.50 8.33 0.79
N PRO A 12 20.60 9.11 0.83
CA PRO A 12 21.92 8.57 1.18
C PRO A 12 22.00 8.18 2.66
N GLU A 13 21.39 8.93 3.58
CA GLU A 13 21.36 8.60 5.02
C GLU A 13 20.68 7.25 5.27
N LEU A 14 19.49 7.03 4.70
CA LEU A 14 18.76 5.75 4.82
C LEU A 14 19.52 4.57 4.21
N LYS A 15 20.22 4.81 3.11
CA LYS A 15 21.04 3.78 2.47
C LYS A 15 22.25 3.43 3.33
N TYR A 16 22.88 4.42 3.95
CA TYR A 16 24.04 4.22 4.80
C TYR A 16 23.68 3.56 6.13
N GLU A 17 22.66 4.06 6.82
CA GLU A 17 22.32 3.60 8.19
C GLU A 17 21.50 2.31 8.22
N LYS A 18 20.62 2.11 7.24
CA LYS A 18 19.61 1.03 7.26
C LYS A 18 19.62 0.15 6.01
N ASN A 19 20.50 0.41 5.05
CA ASN A 19 20.52 -0.27 3.75
C ASN A 19 19.17 -0.21 3.01
N ILE A 20 18.42 0.88 3.19
CA ILE A 20 17.13 1.09 2.54
C ILE A 20 17.33 1.93 1.29
N ASN A 21 16.90 1.41 0.14
CA ASN A 21 16.92 2.14 -1.11
C ASN A 21 15.58 2.87 -1.34
N LEU A 22 15.58 4.19 -1.16
CA LEU A 22 14.38 5.02 -1.33
C LEU A 22 14.16 5.34 -2.81
N ILE A 23 12.98 5.00 -3.34
CA ILE A 23 12.60 5.26 -4.74
C ILE A 23 11.39 6.23 -4.77
N PRO A 24 11.59 7.51 -4.40
CA PRO A 24 10.49 8.47 -4.37
C PRO A 24 10.10 8.84 -5.81
N LEU A 25 8.81 8.96 -6.09
CA LEU A 25 8.36 9.37 -7.42
C LEU A 25 8.84 10.80 -7.71
N LYS A 26 9.78 10.94 -8.65
CA LYS A 26 10.38 12.24 -9.00
C LYS A 26 9.34 13.14 -9.66
N ARG A 27 9.47 14.46 -9.46
CA ARG A 27 8.63 15.47 -10.13
C ARG A 27 8.71 15.31 -11.65
N ASN A 28 7.61 15.59 -12.35
CA ASN A 28 7.55 15.48 -13.82
C ASN A 28 8.63 16.30 -14.54
N ASN A 29 9.06 17.43 -13.96
CA ASN A 29 10.07 18.32 -14.53
C ASN A 29 11.52 17.97 -14.09
N SER A 30 11.75 16.80 -13.49
CA SER A 30 13.09 16.39 -13.06
C SER A 30 13.93 15.90 -14.24
N LYS A 31 15.17 16.39 -14.36
CA LYS A 31 16.09 16.03 -15.46
C LYS A 31 16.45 14.54 -15.46
N ASP A 32 16.63 13.94 -14.29
CA ASP A 32 16.88 12.50 -14.14
C ASP A 32 15.62 11.76 -13.74
N GLN A 33 14.77 11.41 -14.71
CA GLN A 33 13.55 10.67 -14.40
C GLN A 33 13.75 9.15 -14.50
N TYR A 34 13.04 8.39 -13.64
CA TYR A 34 13.01 6.94 -13.79
C TYR A 34 12.42 6.53 -15.15
N PRO A 35 12.88 5.39 -15.69
CA PRO A 35 12.24 4.75 -16.84
C PRO A 35 10.73 4.62 -16.66
N LYS A 36 10.00 4.73 -17.76
CA LYS A 36 8.52 4.65 -17.76
C LYS A 36 8.01 3.36 -17.12
N SER A 37 8.69 2.23 -17.35
CA SER A 37 8.38 0.92 -16.76
C SER A 37 8.42 0.93 -15.23
N ILE A 38 9.48 1.50 -14.64
CA ILE A 38 9.63 1.59 -13.18
C ILE A 38 8.54 2.49 -12.59
N LYS A 39 8.27 3.64 -13.22
CA LYS A 39 7.18 4.52 -12.78
C LYS A 39 5.83 3.79 -12.80
N GLN A 40 5.52 3.08 -13.88
CA GLN A 40 4.28 2.30 -13.99
C GLN A 40 4.18 1.24 -12.90
N LEU A 41 5.27 0.55 -12.57
CA LEU A 41 5.29 -0.44 -11.49
C LEU A 41 4.97 0.20 -10.13
N ILE A 42 5.61 1.34 -9.82
CA ILE A 42 5.34 2.09 -8.58
C ILE A 42 3.88 2.55 -8.54
N PHE A 43 3.36 3.09 -9.64
CA PHE A 43 1.96 3.52 -9.74
C PHE A 43 0.98 2.36 -9.55
N LYS A 44 1.22 1.21 -10.18
CA LYS A 44 0.38 0.01 -10.02
C LYS A 44 0.39 -0.48 -8.57
N ALA A 45 1.57 -0.56 -7.95
CA ALA A 45 1.69 -0.97 -6.56
C ALA A 45 0.94 0.00 -5.62
N ARG A 46 1.11 1.30 -5.83
CA ARG A 46 0.41 2.33 -5.06
C ARG A 46 -1.11 2.24 -5.23
N ARG A 47 -1.58 2.16 -6.48
CA ARG A 47 -3.01 2.01 -6.79
C ARG A 47 -3.60 0.80 -6.06
N ARG A 48 -2.90 -0.33 -6.09
CA ARG A 48 -3.31 -1.55 -5.37
C ARG A 48 -3.42 -1.34 -3.86
N ILE A 49 -2.43 -0.68 -3.24
CA ILE A 49 -2.45 -0.37 -1.81
C ILE A 49 -3.62 0.56 -1.46
N GLU A 50 -3.80 1.64 -2.22
CA GLU A 50 -4.89 2.61 -2.00
C GLU A 50 -6.27 1.97 -2.16
N THR A 51 -6.47 1.14 -3.19
CA THR A 51 -7.72 0.40 -3.40
C THR A 51 -7.97 -0.60 -2.27
N THR A 52 -6.94 -1.33 -1.83
CA THR A 52 -7.07 -2.27 -0.71
C THR A 52 -7.45 -1.56 0.58
N ALA A 53 -6.80 -0.42 0.87
CA ALA A 53 -7.12 0.40 2.03
C ALA A 53 -8.58 0.89 1.98
N SER A 54 -9.02 1.46 0.85
CA SER A 54 -10.40 1.91 0.65
C SER A 54 -11.42 0.76 0.81
N GLN A 55 -11.14 -0.44 0.30
CA GLN A 55 -12.01 -1.61 0.50
C GLN A 55 -12.08 -2.02 1.99
N LEU A 56 -10.95 -2.03 2.69
CA LEU A 56 -10.91 -2.37 4.11
C LEU A 56 -11.63 -1.33 4.98
N THR A 57 -11.51 -0.04 4.66
CA THR A 57 -12.14 1.04 5.42
C THR A 57 -13.63 1.17 5.08
N GLU A 58 -14.01 1.24 3.81
CA GLU A 58 -15.39 1.51 3.39
C GLU A 58 -16.28 0.28 3.47
N GLN A 59 -15.83 -0.87 2.97
CA GLN A 59 -16.67 -2.08 2.92
C GLN A 59 -16.58 -2.88 4.22
N LEU A 60 -15.37 -3.04 4.73
CA LEU A 60 -15.13 -3.87 5.91
C LEU A 60 -15.07 -3.06 7.20
N ASN A 61 -15.15 -1.73 7.18
CA ASN A 61 -15.16 -0.87 8.37
C ASN A 61 -14.06 -1.25 9.37
N ILE A 62 -12.83 -1.47 8.87
CA ILE A 62 -11.71 -1.94 9.70
C ILE A 62 -11.34 -0.95 10.80
N GLU A 63 -11.62 0.35 10.60
CA GLU A 63 -11.35 1.42 11.57
C GLU A 63 -12.33 1.39 12.76
N LYS A 64 -13.51 0.80 12.59
CA LYS A 64 -14.58 0.79 13.59
C LYS A 64 -14.86 -0.64 14.04
N VAL A 65 -14.05 -1.13 14.97
CA VAL A 65 -14.23 -2.45 15.59
C VAL A 65 -14.78 -2.30 17.00
N LEU A 66 -16.06 -2.62 17.17
CA LEU A 66 -16.69 -2.69 18.49
C LEU A 66 -16.28 -3.98 19.21
N ALA A 67 -15.16 -3.93 19.91
CA ALA A 67 -14.68 -5.01 20.77
C ALA A 67 -14.67 -4.59 22.24
N LYS A 68 -15.03 -5.53 23.12
CA LYS A 68 -15.03 -5.31 24.59
C LYS A 68 -13.75 -5.81 25.28
N SER A 69 -12.83 -6.40 24.52
CA SER A 69 -11.54 -6.92 24.99
C SER A 69 -10.51 -6.89 23.87
N PHE A 70 -9.22 -6.89 24.23
CA PHE A 70 -8.12 -6.93 23.27
C PHE A 70 -8.16 -8.17 22.38
N TRP A 71 -8.42 -9.34 22.97
CA TRP A 71 -8.63 -10.59 22.22
C TRP A 71 -9.77 -10.47 21.21
N GLY A 72 -10.91 -9.89 21.63
CA GLY A 72 -12.04 -9.65 20.74
C GLY A 72 -11.72 -8.66 19.60
N LEU A 73 -10.85 -7.68 19.85
CA LEU A 73 -10.36 -6.75 18.82
C LEU A 73 -9.50 -7.50 17.80
N GLN A 74 -8.52 -8.28 18.28
CA GLN A 74 -7.62 -9.05 17.43
C GLN A 74 -8.40 -10.03 16.52
N THR A 75 -9.28 -10.85 17.10
CA THR A 75 -10.09 -11.81 16.32
C THR A 75 -10.96 -11.12 15.28
N ARG A 76 -11.54 -9.95 15.61
CA ARG A 76 -12.38 -9.19 14.65
C ARG A 76 -11.55 -8.58 13.52
N LEU A 77 -10.35 -8.09 13.80
CA LEU A 77 -9.42 -7.60 12.76
C LEU A 77 -8.98 -8.75 11.85
N GLU A 78 -8.57 -9.88 12.42
CA GLU A 78 -8.21 -11.08 11.67
C GLU A 78 -9.35 -11.56 10.77
N THR A 79 -10.59 -11.56 11.29
CA THR A 79 -11.79 -11.93 10.51
C THR A 79 -12.02 -10.98 9.32
N LYS A 80 -11.84 -9.67 9.51
CA LYS A 80 -11.97 -8.69 8.41
C LYS A 80 -10.90 -8.89 7.34
N LEU A 81 -9.65 -9.13 7.75
CA LEU A 81 -8.56 -9.42 6.82
C LEU A 81 -8.79 -10.75 6.07
N LEU A 82 -9.29 -11.77 6.77
CA LEU A 82 -9.65 -13.05 6.17
C LEU A 82 -10.77 -12.89 5.13
N ALA A 83 -11.81 -12.12 5.44
CA ALA A 83 -12.90 -11.83 4.51
C ALA A 83 -12.40 -11.12 3.25
N TYR A 84 -11.53 -10.11 3.41
CA TYR A 84 -10.87 -9.45 2.27
C TYR A 84 -10.10 -10.45 1.39
N ASN A 85 -9.25 -11.27 2.00
CA ASN A 85 -8.45 -12.26 1.29
C ASN A 85 -9.32 -13.30 0.57
N LEU A 86 -10.42 -13.72 1.19
CA LEU A 86 -11.37 -14.64 0.58
C LEU A 86 -12.06 -14.02 -0.64
N CYS A 87 -12.52 -12.77 -0.53
CA CYS A 87 -13.08 -12.04 -1.67
C CYS A 87 -12.07 -11.89 -2.81
N TYR A 88 -10.82 -11.55 -2.48
CA TYR A 88 -9.73 -11.48 -3.46
C TYR A 88 -9.51 -12.84 -4.14
N PHE A 89 -9.45 -13.92 -3.37
CA PHE A 89 -9.27 -15.27 -3.90
C PHE A 89 -10.42 -15.68 -4.82
N ILE A 90 -11.67 -15.40 -4.44
CA ILE A 90 -12.86 -15.69 -5.27
C ILE A 90 -12.79 -14.89 -6.59
N ASN A 91 -12.47 -13.60 -6.53
CA ASN A 91 -12.34 -12.77 -7.73
C ASN A 91 -11.26 -13.30 -8.66
N LYS A 92 -10.12 -13.73 -8.11
CA LYS A 92 -9.04 -14.37 -8.85
C LYS A 92 -9.48 -15.70 -9.49
N ALA A 93 -10.18 -16.55 -8.74
CA ALA A 93 -10.70 -17.82 -9.24
C ALA A 93 -11.70 -17.65 -10.39
N LEU A 94 -12.47 -16.55 -10.36
CA LEU A 94 -13.42 -16.18 -11.41
C LEU A 94 -12.78 -15.43 -12.59
N GLY A 95 -11.46 -15.22 -12.59
CA GLY A 95 -10.76 -14.46 -13.63
C GLY A 95 -11.08 -12.96 -13.64
N LYS A 96 -11.65 -12.42 -12.56
CA LYS A 96 -12.01 -11.01 -12.38
C LYS A 96 -10.92 -10.21 -11.66
N ASP A 97 -9.68 -10.66 -11.77
CA ASP A 97 -8.51 -10.05 -11.13
C ASP A 97 -8.11 -8.76 -11.87
N GLN A 98 -8.98 -7.74 -11.84
CA GLN A 98 -8.73 -6.42 -12.40
C GLN A 98 -8.20 -5.50 -11.30
N ILE A 99 -6.88 -5.38 -11.23
CA ILE A 99 -6.15 -4.27 -10.58
C ILE A 99 -5.16 -3.69 -11.59
#